data_AF-A0AA94EXC2-F1
#
_entry.id   AF-A0AA94EXC2-F1
#
_cell.length_a   1.000
_cell.length_b   1.000
_cell.length_c   1.000
_cell.angle_alpha   90.00
_cell.angle_beta   90.00
_cell.angle_gamma   90.00
#
_symmetry.space_group_name_H-M   'P 1'
#
loop_
_entity.id
_entity.type
_entity.pdbx_description
1 polymer ?
#
loop_
_entity_poly.entity_id
_entity_poly.type
_entity_poly.pdbx_seq_one_letter_code
_entity_poly.pdbx_strand_id
1 'polypeptide(L)'
;MYVDYLNEYLEYNDSDSELEFCLRIDAEWNEESFKKLFNILMLFFENCKNENEIPSEIDYFFSSTINRIIGIISNPLFTVNNFIGIKNKDYKKIISKKIDTLKELKSIYENRLFLKYYFFYGYNNPLSQWYKSNFIIDNITFNSAEQWMMYSKAKLFNDTEKMLEIINEPNASNQRKLGRQIKGFKEDVWIEKREEIIYAGNLAKFAQNVELRLFLKNTEKMILAEASPVDLIWGIGFSINDLERFDNIKWKGINLLGKILMEIRDKI
;
A
#
# COMPACT_ATOMS: atom_id res chain seq x y z
N MET A 1 -14.82 10.12 -6.54
CA MET A 1 -13.62 9.27 -6.40
C MET A 1 -13.73 7.92 -7.11
N TYR A 2 -14.91 7.32 -7.30
CA TYR A 2 -15.06 6.07 -8.09
C TYR A 2 -14.96 6.25 -9.62
N VAL A 3 -15.18 7.48 -10.11
CA VAL A 3 -15.35 7.77 -11.54
C VAL A 3 -14.01 7.86 -12.29
N ASP A 4 -12.89 8.05 -11.60
CA ASP A 4 -11.63 8.39 -12.27
C ASP A 4 -10.93 7.17 -12.91
N TYR A 5 -10.81 6.04 -12.20
CA TYR A 5 -10.03 4.90 -12.70
C TYR A 5 -10.72 4.15 -13.86
N LEU A 6 -12.06 4.09 -13.90
CA LEU A 6 -12.78 3.41 -14.97
C LEU A 6 -12.71 4.22 -16.26
N ASN A 7 -12.88 5.54 -16.17
CA ASN A 7 -12.70 6.42 -17.33
C ASN A 7 -11.27 6.34 -17.85
N GLU A 8 -10.25 6.34 -16.97
CA GLU A 8 -8.86 6.12 -17.37
C GLU A 8 -8.67 4.77 -18.10
N TYR A 9 -9.31 3.70 -17.63
CA TYR A 9 -9.28 2.40 -18.31
C TYR A 9 -9.93 2.45 -19.69
N LEU A 10 -11.12 3.06 -19.81
CA LEU A 10 -11.83 3.17 -21.08
C LEU A 10 -11.04 4.01 -22.10
N GLU A 11 -10.52 5.16 -21.68
CA GLU A 11 -9.66 6.00 -22.52
C GLU A 11 -8.38 5.26 -22.95
N TYR A 12 -7.76 4.50 -22.03
CA TYR A 12 -6.61 3.67 -22.36
C TYR A 12 -6.97 2.58 -23.37
N ASN A 13 -8.09 1.88 -23.16
CA ASN A 13 -8.54 0.77 -23.98
C ASN A 13 -8.93 1.19 -25.41
N ASP A 14 -9.37 2.44 -25.59
CA ASP A 14 -9.69 3.01 -26.91
C ASP A 14 -8.49 3.71 -27.57
N SER A 15 -7.32 3.73 -26.93
CA SER A 15 -6.13 4.41 -27.43
C SER A 15 -5.21 3.52 -28.26
N ASP A 16 -4.43 4.13 -29.14
CA ASP A 16 -3.32 3.47 -29.85
C ASP A 16 -2.16 3.05 -28.91
N SER A 17 -2.28 3.34 -27.60
CA SER A 17 -1.34 2.91 -26.57
C SER A 17 -1.80 1.69 -25.79
N GLU A 18 -2.95 1.10 -26.13
CA GLU A 18 -3.44 -0.15 -25.54
C GLU A 18 -2.46 -1.30 -25.81
N LEU A 19 -2.19 -2.12 -24.79
CA LEU A 19 -1.13 -3.11 -24.81
C LEU A 19 -1.36 -4.21 -25.86
N GLU A 20 -2.54 -4.81 -25.93
CA GLU A 20 -2.86 -5.83 -26.94
C GLU A 20 -2.77 -5.27 -28.36
N PHE A 21 -3.20 -4.02 -28.58
CA PHE A 21 -3.04 -3.30 -29.84
C PHE A 21 -1.57 -3.15 -30.23
N CYS A 22 -0.73 -2.56 -29.36
CA CYS A 22 0.71 -2.41 -29.63
C CYS A 22 1.37 -3.78 -29.92
N LEU A 23 1.03 -4.81 -29.14
CA LEU A 23 1.57 -6.15 -29.34
C LEU A 23 1.20 -6.76 -30.70
N ARG A 24 0.02 -6.45 -31.23
CA ARG A 24 -0.43 -6.94 -32.55
C ARG A 24 0.18 -6.17 -33.72
N ILE A 25 0.38 -4.87 -33.56
CA ILE A 25 0.91 -4.01 -34.63
C ILE A 25 2.43 -4.08 -34.69
N ASP A 26 3.11 -3.93 -33.55
CA ASP A 26 4.56 -3.81 -33.50
C ASP A 26 5.26 -5.16 -33.36
N ALA A 27 4.52 -6.20 -32.95
CA ALA A 27 5.05 -7.54 -32.65
C ALA A 27 6.21 -7.54 -31.64
N GLU A 28 6.24 -6.55 -30.75
CA GLU A 28 7.19 -6.42 -29.65
C GLU A 28 6.53 -5.90 -28.38
N TRP A 29 7.17 -6.16 -27.24
CA TRP A 29 6.72 -5.69 -25.94
C TRP A 29 6.84 -4.17 -25.78
N ASN A 30 5.71 -3.50 -25.59
CA ASN A 30 5.66 -2.08 -25.26
C ASN A 30 5.61 -1.86 -23.74
N GLU A 31 6.73 -1.42 -23.17
CA GLU A 31 6.87 -1.19 -21.72
C GLU A 31 6.04 0.02 -21.22
N GLU A 32 5.85 1.05 -22.05
CA GLU A 32 5.06 2.21 -21.66
C GLU A 32 3.58 1.88 -21.57
N SER A 33 3.05 1.18 -22.58
CA SER A 33 1.69 0.66 -22.60
C SER A 33 1.40 -0.24 -21.41
N PHE A 34 2.33 -1.15 -21.08
CA PHE A 34 2.17 -2.00 -19.90
C PHE A 34 2.16 -1.22 -18.59
N LYS A 35 3.02 -0.20 -18.44
CA LYS A 35 3.04 0.63 -17.23
C LYS A 35 1.73 1.40 -17.05
N LYS A 36 1.16 1.93 -18.14
CA LYS A 36 -0.15 2.60 -18.10
C LYS A 36 -1.25 1.64 -17.63
N LEU A 37 -1.37 0.47 -18.28
CA LEU A 37 -2.31 -0.57 -17.87
C LEU A 37 -2.12 -0.98 -16.41
N PHE A 38 -0.87 -1.25 -16.00
CA PHE A 38 -0.56 -1.66 -14.64
C PHE A 38 -1.02 -0.62 -13.62
N ASN A 39 -0.73 0.65 -13.84
CA ASN A 39 -1.15 1.72 -12.93
C ASN A 39 -2.69 1.82 -12.83
N ILE A 40 -3.40 1.73 -13.96
CA ILE A 40 -4.87 1.76 -13.99
C ILE A 40 -5.46 0.59 -13.19
N LEU A 41 -4.96 -0.63 -13.40
CA LEU A 41 -5.40 -1.82 -12.66
C LEU A 41 -5.11 -1.71 -11.16
N MET A 42 -4.00 -1.10 -10.80
CA MET A 42 -3.61 -0.88 -9.40
C MET A 42 -4.51 0.14 -8.72
N LEU A 43 -4.83 1.25 -9.40
CA LEU A 43 -5.83 2.20 -8.95
C LEU A 43 -7.21 1.54 -8.79
N PHE A 44 -7.60 0.69 -9.74
CA PHE A 44 -8.82 -0.11 -9.62
C PHE A 44 -8.80 -0.98 -8.35
N PHE A 45 -7.74 -1.76 -8.11
CA PHE A 45 -7.64 -2.61 -6.93
C PHE A 45 -7.66 -1.84 -5.61
N GLU A 46 -7.12 -0.62 -5.57
CA GLU A 46 -7.12 0.22 -4.37
C GLU A 46 -8.51 0.82 -4.07
N ASN A 47 -9.26 1.14 -5.12
CA ASN A 47 -10.53 1.86 -5.01
C ASN A 47 -11.75 0.96 -5.03
N CYS A 48 -11.65 -0.25 -5.60
CA CYS A 48 -12.73 -1.23 -5.60
C CYS A 48 -12.98 -1.77 -4.18
N LYS A 49 -14.20 -1.63 -3.67
CA LYS A 49 -14.59 -2.04 -2.31
C LYS A 49 -15.57 -3.20 -2.27
N ASN A 50 -16.27 -3.50 -3.36
CA ASN A 50 -17.25 -4.58 -3.39
C ASN A 50 -17.27 -5.30 -4.75
N GLU A 51 -17.64 -6.59 -4.74
CA GLU A 51 -17.74 -7.41 -5.96
C GLU A 51 -18.78 -6.90 -6.95
N ASN A 52 -19.86 -6.28 -6.46
CA ASN A 52 -20.90 -5.70 -7.31
C ASN A 52 -20.43 -4.44 -8.07
N GLU A 53 -19.27 -3.89 -7.72
CA GLU A 53 -18.72 -2.66 -8.32
C GLU A 53 -17.64 -2.95 -9.36
N ILE A 54 -17.42 -4.23 -9.71
CA ILE A 54 -16.46 -4.63 -10.73
C ILE A 54 -17.05 -4.29 -12.11
N PRO A 55 -16.46 -3.35 -12.88
CA PRO A 55 -16.97 -2.99 -14.20
C PRO A 55 -16.81 -4.16 -15.18
N SER A 56 -17.76 -4.30 -16.11
CA SER A 56 -17.76 -5.35 -17.12
C SER A 56 -16.49 -5.35 -17.99
N GLU A 57 -15.89 -4.19 -18.20
CA GLU A 57 -14.71 -3.97 -19.00
C GLU A 57 -13.45 -4.51 -18.30
N ILE A 58 -13.37 -4.30 -16.98
CA ILE A 58 -12.31 -4.89 -16.15
C ILE A 58 -12.49 -6.40 -16.03
N ASP A 59 -13.73 -6.87 -15.83
CA ASP A 59 -14.02 -8.31 -15.81
C ASP A 59 -13.69 -8.97 -17.16
N TYR A 60 -14.03 -8.33 -18.28
CA TYR A 60 -13.67 -8.78 -19.62
C TYR A 60 -12.14 -8.83 -19.83
N PHE A 61 -11.42 -7.83 -19.31
CA PHE A 61 -9.96 -7.83 -19.37
C PHE A 61 -9.37 -9.09 -18.73
N PHE A 62 -9.77 -9.41 -17.50
CA PHE A 62 -9.22 -10.54 -16.75
C PHE A 62 -9.73 -11.91 -17.24
N SER A 63 -10.98 -11.98 -17.73
CA SER A 63 -11.57 -13.22 -18.26
C SER A 63 -11.09 -13.55 -19.69
N SER A 64 -10.76 -12.53 -20.51
CA SER A 64 -10.46 -12.72 -21.93
C SER A 64 -9.15 -12.07 -22.36
N THR A 65 -9.05 -10.73 -22.32
CA THR A 65 -7.93 -9.97 -22.90
C THR A 65 -6.57 -10.41 -22.36
N ILE A 66 -6.45 -10.60 -21.05
CA ILE A 66 -5.18 -11.00 -20.42
C ILE A 66 -4.66 -12.34 -20.94
N ASN A 67 -5.56 -13.29 -21.24
CA ASN A 67 -5.19 -14.59 -21.80
C ASN A 67 -4.73 -14.44 -23.25
N ARG A 68 -5.34 -13.55 -24.04
CA ARG A 68 -4.90 -13.23 -25.40
C ARG A 68 -3.51 -12.61 -25.40
N ILE A 69 -3.27 -11.61 -24.55
CA ILE A 69 -1.95 -10.97 -24.37
C ILE A 69 -0.89 -12.02 -24.02
N ILE A 70 -1.15 -12.85 -23.00
CA ILE A 70 -0.24 -13.93 -22.60
C ILE A 70 0.02 -14.88 -23.78
N GLY A 71 -1.01 -15.23 -24.55
CA GLY A 71 -0.89 -16.09 -25.73
C GLY A 71 0.02 -15.51 -26.82
N ILE A 72 -0.12 -14.21 -27.13
CA ILE A 72 0.71 -13.50 -28.11
C ILE A 72 2.18 -13.56 -27.68
N ILE A 73 2.49 -13.11 -26.46
CA ILE A 73 3.88 -12.98 -25.99
C ILE A 73 4.53 -14.32 -25.64
N SER A 74 3.74 -15.37 -25.43
CA SER A 74 4.25 -16.74 -25.24
C SER A 74 4.63 -17.42 -26.56
N ASN A 75 4.25 -16.86 -27.72
CA ASN A 75 4.61 -17.43 -29.01
C ASN A 75 6.13 -17.37 -29.21
N PRO A 76 6.82 -18.49 -29.55
CA PRO A 76 8.26 -18.48 -29.78
C PRO A 76 8.72 -17.40 -30.76
N LEU A 77 7.94 -17.15 -31.83
CA LEU A 77 8.25 -16.16 -32.85
C LEU A 77 8.29 -14.72 -32.30
N PHE A 78 7.51 -14.42 -31.26
CA PHE A 78 7.49 -13.11 -30.60
C PHE A 78 8.85 -12.75 -29.99
N THR A 79 9.65 -13.76 -29.59
CA THR A 79 10.97 -13.56 -28.96
C THR A 79 12.14 -13.80 -29.90
N VAL A 80 11.90 -14.16 -31.16
CA VAL A 80 12.95 -14.54 -32.13
C VAL A 80 13.51 -13.33 -32.87
N ASN A 81 12.70 -12.30 -33.11
CA ASN A 81 13.12 -11.12 -33.85
C ASN A 81 13.77 -10.09 -32.90
N ASN A 82 15.04 -9.77 -33.15
CA ASN A 82 15.82 -8.81 -32.35
C ASN A 82 15.31 -7.37 -32.57
N PHE A 83 14.33 -6.88 -31.82
CA PHE A 83 13.78 -5.55 -32.12
C PHE A 83 14.32 -4.37 -31.29
N ILE A 84 15.14 -4.59 -30.25
CA ILE A 84 15.62 -3.48 -29.39
C ILE A 84 17.13 -3.54 -29.12
N GLY A 85 17.94 -4.10 -30.03
CA GLY A 85 19.40 -4.21 -29.81
C GLY A 85 19.82 -5.05 -28.59
N ILE A 86 18.86 -5.72 -27.94
CA ILE A 86 19.03 -6.63 -26.80
C ILE A 86 19.22 -8.05 -27.34
N LYS A 87 20.14 -8.83 -26.75
CA LYS A 87 20.36 -10.22 -27.14
C LYS A 87 19.09 -11.06 -26.88
N ASN A 88 18.74 -11.95 -27.81
CA ASN A 88 17.57 -12.83 -27.75
C ASN A 88 17.32 -13.51 -26.37
N LYS A 89 18.38 -14.00 -25.71
CA LYS A 89 18.28 -14.65 -24.38
C LYS A 89 17.81 -13.69 -23.28
N ASP A 90 18.25 -12.44 -23.31
CA ASP A 90 17.87 -11.44 -22.32
C ASP A 90 16.42 -10.97 -22.55
N TYR A 91 16.00 -10.86 -23.81
CA TYR A 91 14.62 -10.55 -24.17
C TYR A 91 13.63 -11.64 -23.72
N LYS A 92 13.95 -12.92 -23.96
CA LYS A 92 13.14 -14.05 -23.45
C LYS A 92 12.93 -13.99 -21.94
N LYS A 93 13.96 -13.60 -21.18
CA LYS A 93 13.86 -13.45 -19.73
C LYS A 93 12.95 -12.29 -19.34
N ILE A 94 12.97 -11.18 -20.08
CA ILE A 94 12.05 -10.05 -19.87
C ILE A 94 10.62 -10.53 -20.11
N ILE A 95 10.34 -11.16 -21.25
CA ILE A 95 8.99 -11.64 -21.60
C ILE A 95 8.47 -12.67 -20.59
N SER A 96 9.31 -13.61 -20.17
CA SER A 96 8.94 -14.57 -19.11
C SER A 96 8.47 -13.86 -17.85
N LYS A 97 9.19 -12.84 -17.39
CA LYS A 97 8.78 -12.06 -16.21
C LYS A 97 7.45 -11.33 -16.42
N LYS A 98 7.20 -10.79 -17.62
CA LYS A 98 5.94 -10.10 -17.93
C LYS A 98 4.76 -11.07 -17.96
N ILE A 99 4.95 -12.27 -18.49
CA ILE A 99 3.96 -13.36 -18.41
C ILE A 99 3.65 -13.67 -16.94
N ASP A 100 4.67 -13.81 -16.09
CA ASP A 100 4.48 -14.10 -14.67
C ASP A 100 3.71 -12.98 -13.96
N THR A 101 4.03 -11.71 -14.23
CA THR A 101 3.30 -10.56 -13.70
C THR A 101 1.83 -10.55 -14.13
N LEU A 102 1.52 -10.81 -15.41
CA LEU A 102 0.14 -10.88 -15.90
C LEU A 102 -0.65 -12.03 -15.25
N LYS A 103 -0.02 -13.19 -15.06
CA LYS A 103 -0.63 -14.32 -14.34
C LYS A 103 -0.90 -13.98 -12.87
N GLU A 104 0.02 -13.28 -12.22
CA GLU A 104 -0.16 -12.83 -10.82
C GLU A 104 -1.32 -11.84 -10.69
N LEU A 105 -1.40 -10.84 -11.58
CA LEU A 105 -2.54 -9.92 -11.64
C LEU A 105 -3.86 -10.67 -11.82
N LYS A 106 -3.90 -11.65 -12.73
CA LYS A 106 -5.07 -12.50 -12.95
C LYS A 106 -5.45 -13.27 -11.68
N SER A 107 -4.48 -13.88 -11.01
CA SER A 107 -4.69 -14.63 -9.78
C SER A 107 -5.21 -13.74 -8.64
N ILE A 108 -4.64 -12.54 -8.47
CA ILE A 108 -5.12 -11.53 -7.51
C ILE A 108 -6.58 -11.20 -7.77
N TYR A 109 -6.92 -11.00 -9.04
CA TYR A 109 -8.29 -10.72 -9.45
C TYR A 109 -9.23 -11.90 -9.17
N GLU A 110 -8.92 -13.10 -9.67
CA GLU A 110 -9.75 -14.31 -9.54
C GLU A 110 -10.00 -14.68 -8.08
N ASN A 111 -8.99 -14.55 -7.22
CA ASN A 111 -9.10 -14.82 -5.78
C ASN A 111 -9.67 -13.63 -4.98
N ARG A 112 -10.02 -12.52 -5.65
CA ARG A 112 -10.54 -11.29 -5.04
C ARG A 112 -9.66 -10.77 -3.89
N LEU A 113 -8.34 -11.01 -3.96
CA LEU A 113 -7.43 -10.66 -2.87
C LEU A 113 -7.46 -9.16 -2.58
N PHE A 114 -7.63 -8.33 -3.60
CA PHE A 114 -7.70 -6.88 -3.43
C PHE A 114 -8.90 -6.40 -2.58
N LEU A 115 -10.01 -7.16 -2.52
CA LEU A 115 -11.14 -6.84 -1.65
C LEU A 115 -10.89 -7.19 -0.18
N LYS A 116 -9.92 -8.07 0.09
CA LYS A 116 -9.58 -8.52 1.45
C LYS A 116 -8.74 -7.49 2.21
N TYR A 117 -8.02 -6.62 1.52
CA TYR A 117 -7.02 -5.74 2.13
C TYR A 117 -7.33 -4.27 1.93
N TYR A 118 -7.08 -3.48 2.97
CA TYR A 118 -6.93 -2.03 2.85
C TYR A 118 -5.46 -1.69 3.07
N PHE A 119 -4.73 -1.55 1.98
CA PHE A 119 -3.36 -1.08 2.04
C PHE A 119 -3.33 0.44 2.23
N PHE A 120 -2.50 0.91 3.15
CA PHE A 120 -2.33 2.33 3.39
C PHE A 120 -0.86 2.71 3.51
N TYR A 121 -0.53 3.91 3.05
CA TYR A 121 0.81 4.48 3.17
C TYR A 121 0.74 6.01 3.09
N GLY A 122 1.77 6.69 3.59
CA GLY A 122 1.91 8.14 3.48
C GLY A 122 1.11 8.94 4.51
N TYR A 123 1.28 10.26 4.49
CA TYR A 123 0.76 11.18 5.50
C TYR A 123 -0.70 11.60 5.28
N ASN A 124 -1.25 11.35 4.09
CA ASN A 124 -2.64 11.72 3.75
C ASN A 124 -3.65 10.64 4.13
N ASN A 125 -3.21 9.44 4.50
CA ASN A 125 -4.12 8.36 4.85
C ASN A 125 -4.52 8.43 6.34
N PRO A 126 -5.82 8.48 6.69
CA PRO A 126 -6.29 8.49 8.09
C PRO A 126 -5.72 7.41 9.00
N LEU A 127 -5.33 6.25 8.47
CA LEU A 127 -4.74 5.14 9.23
C LEU A 127 -3.26 5.35 9.59
N SER A 128 -2.59 6.28 8.91
CA SER A 128 -1.17 6.58 9.12
C SER A 128 -0.89 7.22 10.48
N GLN A 129 0.26 6.88 11.07
CA GLN A 129 0.79 7.58 12.25
C GLN A 129 1.03 9.07 11.97
N TRP A 130 1.35 9.41 10.72
CA TRP A 130 1.75 10.76 10.29
C TRP A 130 0.56 11.63 9.87
N TYR A 131 -0.65 11.05 9.84
CA TYR A 131 -1.86 11.81 9.57
C TYR A 131 -2.07 12.86 10.65
N LYS A 132 -2.25 14.12 10.23
CA LYS A 132 -2.50 15.23 11.15
C LYS A 132 -3.89 15.10 11.76
N SER A 133 -3.93 14.90 13.07
CA SER A 133 -5.17 14.79 13.84
C SER A 133 -4.87 15.18 15.27
N ASN A 134 -5.60 16.17 15.78
CA ASN A 134 -5.45 16.58 17.18
C ASN A 134 -6.20 15.61 18.10
N PHE A 135 -5.57 15.20 19.19
CA PHE A 135 -6.20 14.45 20.27
C PHE A 135 -5.45 14.70 21.59
N ILE A 136 -6.11 14.43 22.71
CA ILE A 136 -5.61 14.73 24.05
C ILE A 136 -5.38 13.43 24.84
N ILE A 137 -4.21 13.30 25.48
CA ILE A 137 -3.91 12.26 26.48
C ILE A 137 -3.20 12.94 27.64
N ASP A 138 -3.59 12.64 28.89
CA ASP A 138 -3.02 13.24 30.11
C ASP A 138 -2.99 14.79 30.09
N ASN A 139 -4.04 15.42 29.55
CA ASN A 139 -4.16 16.88 29.33
C ASN A 139 -3.11 17.49 28.38
N ILE A 140 -2.41 16.66 27.60
CA ILE A 140 -1.46 17.09 26.57
C ILE A 140 -2.10 16.87 25.19
N THR A 141 -2.10 17.91 24.36
CA THR A 141 -2.59 17.84 22.98
C THR A 141 -1.47 17.37 22.06
N PHE A 142 -1.73 16.31 21.29
CA PHE A 142 -0.85 15.80 20.25
C PHE A 142 -1.45 16.09 18.87
N ASN A 143 -0.62 16.44 17.89
CA ASN A 143 -1.04 16.75 16.52
C ASN A 143 -1.07 15.54 15.57
N SER A 144 -0.54 14.40 16.01
CA SER A 144 -0.48 13.15 15.27
C SER A 144 -0.15 12.00 16.22
N ALA A 145 -0.42 10.77 15.78
CA ALA A 145 -0.08 9.58 16.55
C ALA A 145 1.45 9.35 16.60
N GLU A 146 2.19 9.81 15.58
CA GLU A 146 3.67 9.87 15.61
C GLU A 146 4.19 10.75 16.75
N GLN A 147 3.61 11.94 16.96
CA GLN A 147 4.04 12.84 18.03
C GLN A 147 3.86 12.19 19.40
N TRP A 148 2.70 11.58 19.63
CA TRP A 148 2.44 10.79 20.83
C TRP A 148 3.45 9.65 20.99
N MET A 149 3.69 8.87 19.94
CA MET A 149 4.61 7.74 19.98
C MET A 149 6.02 8.18 20.40
N MET A 150 6.54 9.24 19.79
CA MET A 150 7.87 9.76 20.09
C MET A 150 7.94 10.40 21.49
N TYR A 151 6.92 11.15 21.89
CA TYR A 151 6.84 11.74 23.24
C TYR A 151 6.82 10.66 24.32
N SER A 152 5.98 9.63 24.15
CA SER A 152 5.86 8.52 25.09
C SER A 152 7.13 7.66 25.12
N LYS A 153 7.81 7.52 23.99
CA LYS A 153 9.14 6.92 23.94
C LYS A 153 10.16 7.73 24.76
N ALA A 154 10.17 9.06 24.65
CA ALA A 154 11.07 9.90 25.44
C ALA A 154 10.74 9.83 26.94
N LYS A 155 9.44 9.83 27.28
CA LYS A 155 8.93 9.64 28.64
C LYS A 155 9.37 8.30 29.24
N LEU A 156 9.30 7.21 28.47
CA LEU A 156 9.72 5.87 28.90
C LEU A 156 11.19 5.81 29.33
N PHE A 157 12.06 6.59 28.68
CA PHE A 157 13.50 6.65 28.98
C PHE A 157 13.90 7.87 29.82
N ASN A 158 12.93 8.59 30.41
CA ASN A 158 13.15 9.78 31.23
C ASN A 158 13.93 10.91 30.52
N ASP A 159 13.79 11.03 29.19
CA ASP A 159 14.42 12.08 28.40
C ASP A 159 13.51 13.32 28.31
N THR A 160 13.46 14.09 29.40
CA THR A 160 12.61 15.29 29.50
C THR A 160 12.94 16.35 28.45
N GLU A 161 14.20 16.47 28.05
CA GLU A 161 14.64 17.38 26.98
C GLU A 161 13.96 17.00 25.67
N LYS A 162 14.04 15.73 25.25
CA LYS A 162 13.36 15.26 24.03
C LYS A 162 11.84 15.31 24.14
N MET A 163 11.26 15.07 25.31
CA MET A 163 9.81 15.26 25.51
C MET A 163 9.37 16.68 25.15
N LEU A 164 10.11 17.70 25.61
CA LEU A 164 9.82 19.11 25.34
C LEU A 164 10.07 19.48 23.87
N GLU A 165 11.13 18.95 23.24
CA GLU A 165 11.36 19.17 21.81
C GLU A 165 10.24 18.56 20.96
N ILE A 166 9.83 17.32 21.27
CA ILE A 166 8.83 16.58 20.49
C ILE A 166 7.45 17.21 20.60
N ILE A 167 7.02 17.65 21.79
CA ILE A 167 5.68 18.25 21.96
C ILE A 167 5.54 19.58 21.21
N ASN A 168 6.66 20.31 21.02
CA ASN A 168 6.71 21.57 20.29
C ASN A 168 6.95 21.42 18.77
N GLU A 169 7.20 20.21 18.26
CA GLU A 169 7.47 19.98 16.84
C GLU A 169 6.18 19.57 16.10
N PRO A 170 5.68 20.38 15.14
CA PRO A 170 4.47 20.06 14.38
C PRO A 170 4.63 19.05 13.25
N ASN A 171 5.87 18.72 12.84
CA ASN A 171 6.15 17.88 11.69
C ASN A 171 6.52 16.43 12.09
N ALA A 172 5.73 15.46 11.64
CA ALA A 172 5.94 14.03 11.92
C ALA A 172 7.33 13.51 11.53
N SER A 173 7.90 13.98 10.42
CA SER A 173 9.26 13.59 10.02
C SER A 173 10.32 14.05 11.02
N ASN A 174 10.18 15.26 11.55
CA ASN A 174 11.07 15.79 12.58
C ASN A 174 10.83 15.14 13.94
N GLN A 175 9.58 14.90 14.34
CA GLN A 175 9.23 14.13 15.55
C GLN A 175 9.94 12.76 15.53
N ARG A 176 9.88 12.04 14.40
CA ARG A 176 10.58 10.77 14.21
C ARG A 176 12.09 10.90 14.34
N LYS A 177 12.69 11.95 13.77
CA LYS A 177 14.13 12.22 13.91
C LYS A 177 14.50 12.44 15.38
N LEU A 178 13.71 13.20 16.12
CA LEU A 178 13.91 13.45 17.55
C LEU A 178 13.82 12.15 18.35
N GLY A 179 12.86 11.27 18.07
CA GLY A 179 12.75 10.00 18.78
C GLY A 179 13.80 8.95 18.42
N ARG A 180 14.64 9.19 17.42
CA ARG A 180 15.88 8.43 17.19
C ARG A 180 17.05 8.91 18.05
N GLN A 181 16.92 10.07 18.69
CA GLN A 181 17.96 10.72 19.51
C GLN A 181 17.67 10.63 21.02
N ILE A 182 16.67 9.86 21.43
CA ILE A 182 16.30 9.69 22.84
C ILE A 182 17.46 9.04 23.61
N LYS A 183 17.89 9.73 24.66
CA LYS A 183 18.95 9.28 25.58
C LYS A 183 18.46 8.08 26.37
N GLY A 184 19.37 7.14 26.65
CA GLY A 184 19.07 5.97 27.47
C GLY A 184 18.14 4.94 26.81
N PHE A 185 17.88 5.05 25.50
CA PHE A 185 17.08 4.09 24.75
C PHE A 185 17.61 2.65 24.90
N LYS A 186 16.70 1.73 25.24
CA LYS A 186 16.95 0.29 25.29
C LYS A 186 15.88 -0.43 24.48
N GLU A 187 16.31 -1.21 23.49
CA GLU A 187 15.42 -1.84 22.51
C GLU A 187 14.47 -2.86 23.16
N ASP A 188 14.96 -3.65 24.11
CA ASP A 188 14.18 -4.64 24.86
C ASP A 188 13.02 -3.99 25.63
N VAL A 189 13.29 -2.90 26.34
CA VAL A 189 12.27 -2.12 27.06
C VAL A 189 11.27 -1.49 26.09
N TRP A 190 11.74 -1.01 24.94
CA TRP A 190 10.86 -0.46 23.92
C TRP A 190 9.96 -1.53 23.29
N ILE A 191 10.49 -2.71 22.97
CA ILE A 191 9.71 -3.82 22.41
C ILE A 191 8.59 -4.21 23.38
N GLU A 192 8.86 -4.25 24.69
CA GLU A 192 7.85 -4.58 25.71
C GLU A 192 6.71 -3.54 25.78
N LYS A 193 7.02 -2.25 25.55
CA LYS A 193 6.07 -1.14 25.78
C LYS A 193 5.47 -0.52 24.53
N ARG A 194 6.07 -0.70 23.35
CA ARG A 194 5.65 -0.01 22.12
C ARG A 194 4.19 -0.32 21.77
N GLU A 195 3.76 -1.57 21.86
CA GLU A 195 2.40 -1.94 21.45
C GLU A 195 1.33 -1.23 22.29
N GLU A 196 1.50 -1.22 23.61
CA GLU A 196 0.65 -0.48 24.54
C GLU A 196 0.62 1.03 24.23
N ILE A 197 1.80 1.62 24.00
CA ILE A 197 1.93 3.05 23.69
C ILE A 197 1.22 3.37 22.37
N ILE A 198 1.49 2.64 21.29
CA ILE A 198 0.92 2.91 19.97
C ILE A 198 -0.60 2.66 20.00
N TYR A 199 -1.06 1.63 20.71
CA TYR A 199 -2.48 1.39 20.92
C TYR A 199 -3.16 2.58 21.61
N ALA A 200 -2.61 3.09 22.73
CA ALA A 200 -3.21 4.22 23.46
C ALA A 200 -3.34 5.48 22.59
N GLY A 201 -2.30 5.79 21.81
CA GLY A 201 -2.29 6.94 20.89
C GLY A 201 -3.33 6.83 19.79
N ASN A 202 -3.39 5.67 19.12
CA ASN A 202 -4.37 5.43 18.07
C ASN A 202 -5.79 5.39 18.63
N LEU A 203 -6.01 4.77 19.80
CA LEU A 203 -7.32 4.75 20.43
C LEU A 203 -7.80 6.17 20.74
N ALA A 204 -6.96 7.04 21.32
CA ALA A 204 -7.31 8.43 21.57
C ALA A 204 -7.61 9.19 20.26
N LYS A 205 -6.75 9.04 19.25
CA LYS A 205 -6.94 9.61 17.90
C LYS A 205 -8.31 9.24 17.34
N PHE A 206 -8.64 7.95 17.25
CA PHE A 206 -9.88 7.48 16.64
C PHE A 206 -11.11 7.69 17.55
N ALA A 207 -10.97 7.66 18.87
CA ALA A 207 -12.10 7.90 19.78
C ALA A 207 -12.54 9.37 19.78
N GLN A 208 -11.60 10.31 19.68
CA GLN A 208 -11.86 11.75 19.77
C GLN A 208 -12.20 12.40 18.42
N ASN A 209 -11.81 11.79 17.30
CA ASN A 209 -12.08 12.31 15.95
C ASN A 209 -13.18 11.49 15.26
N VAL A 210 -14.41 12.01 15.22
CA VAL A 210 -15.59 11.29 14.71
C VAL A 210 -15.44 10.82 13.26
N GLU A 211 -14.92 11.66 12.38
CA GLU A 211 -14.72 11.30 10.97
C GLU A 211 -13.69 10.18 10.80
N LEU A 212 -12.58 10.24 11.55
CA LEU A 212 -11.56 9.19 11.51
C LEU A 212 -12.11 7.88 12.08
N ARG A 213 -12.93 7.94 13.14
CA ARG A 213 -13.62 6.77 13.70
C ARG A 213 -14.48 6.09 12.65
N LEU A 214 -15.31 6.88 11.95
CA LEU A 214 -16.18 6.37 10.89
C LEU A 214 -15.36 5.77 9.75
N PHE A 215 -14.28 6.44 9.35
CA PHE A 215 -13.35 5.91 8.36
C PHE A 215 -12.80 4.52 8.76
N LEU A 216 -12.30 4.39 9.99
CA LEU A 216 -11.77 3.12 10.49
C LEU A 216 -12.85 2.03 10.54
N LYS A 217 -14.07 2.35 10.98
CA LYS A 217 -15.21 1.41 10.97
C LYS A 217 -15.59 0.95 9.57
N ASN A 218 -15.58 1.86 8.60
CA ASN A 218 -15.92 1.58 7.21
C ASN A 218 -14.86 0.73 6.49
N THR A 219 -13.74 0.42 7.13
CA THR A 219 -12.83 -0.63 6.65
C THR A 219 -13.38 -2.04 6.90
N GLU A 220 -14.47 -2.16 7.67
CA GLU A 220 -15.22 -3.39 7.91
C GLU A 220 -14.32 -4.57 8.30
N LYS A 221 -14.30 -5.63 7.48
CA LYS A 221 -13.52 -6.85 7.70
C LYS A 221 -12.19 -6.85 6.94
N MET A 222 -11.84 -5.76 6.25
CA MET A 222 -10.58 -5.67 5.53
C MET A 222 -9.41 -5.79 6.49
N ILE A 223 -8.36 -6.46 6.03
CA ILE A 223 -7.07 -6.48 6.71
C ILE A 223 -6.37 -5.15 6.42
N LEU A 224 -6.13 -4.38 7.48
CA LEU A 224 -5.40 -3.11 7.39
C LEU A 224 -3.91 -3.41 7.31
N ALA A 225 -3.23 -2.89 6.29
CA ALA A 225 -1.83 -3.20 6.04
C ALA A 225 -1.04 -1.95 5.66
N GLU A 226 -0.05 -1.57 6.46
CA GLU A 226 0.82 -0.45 6.12
C GLU A 226 1.81 -0.86 5.03
N ALA A 227 1.61 -0.36 3.82
CA ALA A 227 2.39 -0.66 2.61
C ALA A 227 3.71 0.15 2.56
N SER A 228 4.50 0.03 3.64
CA SER A 228 5.85 0.57 3.73
C SER A 228 6.87 -0.46 3.24
N PRO A 229 7.71 -0.14 2.23
CA PRO A 229 8.73 -1.06 1.72
C PRO A 229 9.94 -1.20 2.66
N VAL A 230 10.10 -0.29 3.63
CA VAL A 230 11.29 -0.19 4.48
C VAL A 230 11.01 -0.46 5.96
N ASP A 231 9.75 -0.35 6.39
CA ASP A 231 9.36 -0.58 7.78
C ASP A 231 8.87 -2.01 7.97
N LEU A 232 9.69 -2.85 8.61
CA LEU A 232 9.37 -4.26 8.85
C LEU A 232 8.69 -4.50 10.21
N ILE A 233 8.54 -3.46 11.03
CA ILE A 233 7.87 -3.55 12.34
C ILE A 233 6.41 -3.11 12.17
N TRP A 234 6.21 -1.89 11.71
CA TRP A 234 4.87 -1.30 11.61
C TRP A 234 4.17 -1.69 10.30
N GLY A 235 4.94 -1.85 9.23
CA GLY A 235 4.44 -2.22 7.90
C GLY A 235 4.72 -3.64 7.46
N ILE A 236 4.38 -3.91 6.19
CA ILE A 236 4.46 -5.24 5.56
C ILE A 236 5.77 -5.50 4.80
N GLY A 237 6.60 -4.48 4.60
CA GLY A 237 7.86 -4.59 3.83
C GLY A 237 7.68 -4.61 2.31
N PHE A 238 6.55 -4.10 1.82
CA PHE A 238 6.24 -3.91 0.40
C PHE A 238 5.60 -2.55 0.17
N SER A 239 5.85 -1.96 -1.00
CA SER A 239 5.20 -0.74 -1.45
C SER A 239 3.77 -1.03 -1.93
N ILE A 240 2.99 0.03 -2.09
CA ILE A 240 1.65 -0.07 -2.67
C ILE A 240 1.66 -0.62 -4.11
N ASN A 241 2.80 -0.52 -4.81
CA ASN A 241 2.93 -0.98 -6.19
C ASN A 241 3.42 -2.43 -6.34
N ASP A 242 3.78 -3.09 -5.24
CA ASP A 242 4.28 -4.47 -5.27
C ASP A 242 3.13 -5.47 -5.20
N LEU A 243 3.02 -6.37 -6.18
CA LEU A 243 1.94 -7.38 -6.21
C LEU A 243 2.04 -8.37 -5.03
N GLU A 244 3.25 -8.64 -4.54
CA GLU A 244 3.46 -9.51 -3.38
C GLU A 244 2.79 -8.99 -2.10
N ARG A 245 2.36 -7.72 -2.07
CA ARG A 245 1.59 -7.17 -0.94
C ARG A 245 0.27 -7.91 -0.72
N PHE A 246 -0.34 -8.49 -1.76
CA PHE A 246 -1.58 -9.24 -1.62
C PHE A 246 -1.39 -10.65 -1.02
N ASP A 247 -0.15 -11.12 -0.91
CA ASP A 247 0.20 -12.40 -0.31
C ASP A 247 0.82 -12.17 1.08
N ASN A 248 0.01 -12.35 2.12
CA ASN A 248 0.45 -12.14 3.50
C ASN A 248 1.51 -13.15 3.97
N ILE A 249 1.68 -14.28 3.29
CA ILE A 249 2.74 -15.26 3.61
C ILE A 249 4.11 -14.72 3.17
N LYS A 250 4.15 -13.88 2.12
CA LYS A 250 5.38 -13.24 1.62
C LYS A 250 5.78 -11.98 2.37
N TRP A 251 4.92 -11.44 3.23
CA TRP A 251 5.21 -10.20 3.96
C TRP A 251 6.51 -10.34 4.76
N LYS A 252 7.39 -9.36 4.58
CA LYS A 252 8.68 -9.29 5.27
C LYS A 252 8.56 -8.60 6.62
N GLY A 253 7.54 -7.76 6.77
CA GLY A 253 7.23 -7.05 7.99
C GLY A 253 6.04 -7.64 8.76
N ILE A 254 5.96 -7.35 10.05
CA ILE A 254 4.95 -7.94 10.94
C ILE A 254 3.61 -7.20 10.95
N ASN A 255 3.50 -6.06 10.25
CA ASN A 255 2.30 -5.24 10.15
C ASN A 255 1.67 -4.86 11.51
N LEU A 256 2.51 -4.47 12.48
CA LEU A 256 2.04 -4.24 13.83
C LEU A 256 1.03 -3.09 13.93
N LEU A 257 1.20 -2.05 13.11
CA LEU A 257 0.25 -0.93 13.08
C LEU A 257 -1.13 -1.40 12.59
N GLY A 258 -1.17 -2.15 11.49
CA GLY A 258 -2.42 -2.70 10.98
C GLY A 258 -3.16 -3.55 12.00
N LYS A 259 -2.44 -4.41 12.74
CA LYS A 259 -3.01 -5.23 13.83
C LYS A 259 -3.64 -4.39 14.93
N ILE A 260 -2.92 -3.37 15.42
CA ILE A 260 -3.42 -2.46 16.45
C ILE A 260 -4.67 -1.71 15.98
N LEU A 261 -4.68 -1.22 14.74
CA LEU A 261 -5.83 -0.51 14.17
C LEU A 261 -7.05 -1.40 14.04
N MET A 262 -6.88 -2.67 13.64
CA MET A 262 -7.98 -3.64 13.59
C MET A 262 -8.51 -3.96 14.99
N GLU A 263 -7.64 -4.09 16.00
CA GLU A 263 -8.07 -4.28 17.39
C GLU A 263 -8.89 -3.08 17.90
N ILE A 264 -8.44 -1.86 17.58
CA ILE A 264 -9.17 -0.63 17.95
C ILE A 264 -10.51 -0.56 17.23
N ARG A 265 -10.56 -0.87 15.93
CA ARG A 265 -11.79 -0.91 15.12
C ARG A 265 -12.86 -1.79 15.78
N ASP A 266 -12.45 -2.95 16.28
CA ASP A 266 -13.37 -3.92 16.87
C ASP A 266 -13.88 -3.48 18.27
N LYS A 267 -13.25 -2.49 18.90
CA LYS A 267 -13.61 -1.96 20.23
C LYS A 267 -14.43 -0.67 20.22
N ILE A 268 -14.34 0.15 19.17
CA ILE A 268 -14.93 1.51 19.14
C ILE A 268 -16.19 1.62 18.30
#